data_AF-A0A653BYP9-F1
#
_entry.id   AF-A0A653BYP9-F1
#
_cell.length_a   1.000
_cell.length_b   1.000
_cell.length_c   1.000
_cell.angle_alpha   90.00
_cell.angle_beta   90.00
_cell.angle_gamma   90.00
#
_symmetry.space_group_name_H-M   'P 1'
#
loop_
_entity.id
_entity.type
_entity.pdbx_description
1 polymer ?
#
loop_
_entity_poly.entity_id
_entity_poly.type
_entity_poly.pdbx_seq_one_letter_code
_entity_poly.pdbx_strand_id
1 'polypeptide(L)'
;MMVGIGRTTGVTDDAGTTQKLQYKSPFDVRGDTLRMTEFGFSSGLPAGSDVLILSLGGDRSNQVIVATNHGSTRYGNLKPGETVIYDAKGKSVLLGEDKLTVKCAGQDIEVTEAKNATITASVKIRLETPLVESTGDIVDNCDSNKVTLKELREAYNEHGHDVKNVQGGDSTRTSEKTNKEEDAHDLLSGDDIGSSVLISLFSDRRADADDVTDDGDRRGWWGDTGEDILLGSRLWLLARSVLSRAIARKAEMYAEEALAWLVSDGVLSSVIATSRIVWPDKLYLTILLIRPDGNKQEYKFEWLWGDNNAVSATYAQ
;
A
#
# COMPACT_ATOMS: atom_id res chain seq x y z
N MET A 1 68.58 0.25 -11.10
CA MET A 1 67.45 -0.63 -10.74
C MET A 1 66.32 -0.29 -11.70
N MET A 2 65.89 -1.23 -12.53
CA MET A 2 64.90 -0.97 -13.59
C MET A 2 63.48 -0.82 -13.03
N VAL A 3 63.18 -1.54 -11.95
CA VAL A 3 61.89 -1.57 -11.25
C VAL A 3 62.12 -1.51 -9.75
N GLY A 4 61.39 -0.66 -9.05
CA GLY A 4 61.46 -0.52 -7.59
C GLY A 4 60.07 -0.41 -6.96
N ILE A 5 60.01 -0.59 -5.64
CA ILE A 5 58.80 -0.39 -4.85
C ILE A 5 59.07 0.74 -3.85
N GLY A 6 58.06 1.56 -3.61
CA GLY A 6 58.13 2.64 -2.63
C GLY A 6 56.78 2.95 -2.02
N ARG A 7 56.76 3.94 -1.14
CA ARG A 7 55.54 4.52 -0.59
C ARG A 7 55.46 6.00 -0.91
N THR A 8 54.28 6.48 -1.26
CA THR A 8 54.06 7.92 -1.46
C THR A 8 54.22 8.66 -0.13
N THR A 9 54.80 9.85 -0.19
CA THR A 9 54.86 10.79 0.94
C THR A 9 53.88 11.95 0.75
N GLY A 10 53.44 12.19 -0.49
CA GLY A 10 52.42 13.18 -0.82
C GLY A 10 52.30 13.42 -2.33
N VAL A 11 51.35 14.27 -2.69
CA VAL A 11 51.15 14.79 -4.05
C VAL A 11 51.97 16.06 -4.20
N THR A 12 52.78 16.18 -5.25
CA THR A 12 53.55 17.41 -5.53
C THR A 12 52.83 18.35 -6.48
N ASP A 13 52.05 17.82 -7.42
CA ASP A 13 51.23 18.58 -8.37
C ASP A 13 50.03 17.74 -8.82
N ASP A 14 48.82 18.28 -8.64
CA ASP A 14 47.53 17.67 -9.07
C ASP A 14 46.73 18.60 -9.99
N ALA A 15 47.25 19.79 -10.30
CA ALA A 15 46.58 20.76 -11.15
C ALA A 15 47.00 20.62 -12.63
N GLY A 16 48.13 19.95 -12.89
CA GLY A 16 48.63 19.68 -14.23
C GLY A 16 47.87 18.58 -14.98
N THR A 17 48.33 18.28 -16.20
CA THR A 17 47.74 17.25 -17.08
C THR A 17 47.99 15.81 -16.61
N THR A 18 48.91 15.60 -15.68
CA THR A 18 49.23 14.31 -15.09
C THR A 18 49.66 14.52 -13.65
N GLN A 19 49.08 13.76 -12.74
CA GLN A 19 49.41 13.85 -11.31
C GLN A 19 50.89 13.51 -11.08
N LYS A 20 51.58 14.35 -10.31
CA LYS A 20 52.95 14.11 -9.87
C LYS A 20 52.99 13.85 -8.38
N LEU A 21 53.80 12.87 -8.00
CA LEU A 21 53.90 12.40 -6.63
C LEU A 21 55.34 12.47 -6.13
N GLN A 22 55.45 12.57 -4.81
CA GLN A 22 56.67 12.24 -4.10
C GLN A 22 56.57 10.83 -3.52
N TYR A 23 57.64 10.05 -3.68
CA TYR A 23 57.77 8.74 -3.06
C TYR A 23 59.06 8.61 -2.26
N LYS A 24 59.03 7.69 -1.30
CA LYS A 24 60.19 7.20 -0.55
C LYS A 24 60.37 5.70 -0.79
N SER A 25 61.57 5.32 -1.17
CA SER A 25 62.03 3.93 -1.27
C SER A 25 63.19 3.70 -0.30
N PRO A 26 63.66 2.45 -0.10
CA PRO A 26 64.86 2.19 0.71
C PRO A 26 66.14 2.89 0.21
N PHE A 27 66.17 3.30 -1.06
CA PHE A 27 67.37 3.83 -1.70
C PHE A 27 67.31 5.32 -2.02
N ASP A 28 66.11 5.92 -2.03
CA ASP A 28 65.92 7.27 -2.56
C ASP A 28 64.56 7.87 -2.15
N VAL A 29 64.50 9.21 -2.13
CA VAL A 29 63.28 10.01 -2.00
C VAL A 29 63.24 10.96 -3.18
N ARG A 30 62.19 10.86 -4.00
CA ARG A 30 62.07 11.66 -5.22
C ARG A 30 60.68 12.27 -5.34
N GLY A 31 60.65 13.57 -5.65
CA GLY A 31 59.43 14.33 -5.98
C GLY A 31 59.15 14.37 -7.48
N ASP A 32 58.06 15.02 -7.86
CA ASP A 32 57.71 15.34 -9.25
C ASP A 32 57.73 14.15 -10.22
N THR A 33 57.44 12.96 -9.69
CA THR A 33 57.41 11.72 -10.46
C THR A 33 56.01 11.51 -11.00
N LEU A 34 55.90 11.35 -12.32
CA LEU A 34 54.61 11.21 -12.99
C LEU A 34 53.94 9.90 -12.57
N ARG A 35 52.66 9.98 -12.17
CA ARG A 35 51.79 8.81 -11.99
C ARG A 35 50.99 8.60 -13.27
N MET A 36 51.19 7.46 -13.90
CA MET A 36 50.40 7.08 -15.06
C MET A 36 49.11 6.40 -14.59
N THR A 37 47.97 6.90 -15.05
CA THR A 37 46.63 6.38 -14.76
C THR A 37 45.86 6.10 -16.04
N GLU A 38 44.92 5.17 -15.99
CA GLU A 38 44.07 4.78 -17.10
C GLU A 38 43.09 5.90 -17.46
N PHE A 39 42.82 6.07 -18.76
CA PHE A 39 41.82 7.01 -19.25
C PHE A 39 40.43 6.69 -18.68
N GLY A 40 39.67 7.75 -18.34
CA GLY A 40 38.35 7.62 -17.70
C GLY A 40 38.40 7.46 -16.18
N PHE A 41 39.58 7.28 -15.59
CA PHE A 41 39.79 7.22 -14.14
C PHE A 41 40.74 8.32 -13.67
N SER A 42 40.40 8.96 -12.56
CA SER A 42 41.28 9.91 -11.88
C SER A 42 41.11 9.77 -10.37
N SER A 43 42.20 9.91 -9.63
CA SER A 43 42.15 9.83 -8.16
C SER A 43 43.27 10.64 -7.52
N GLY A 44 42.96 11.34 -6.43
CA GLY A 44 43.98 11.90 -5.54
C GLY A 44 44.62 10.80 -4.70
N LEU A 45 45.79 10.30 -5.08
CA LEU A 45 46.41 9.18 -4.38
C LEU A 45 46.85 9.62 -2.97
N PRO A 46 46.35 9.00 -1.88
CA PRO A 46 46.74 9.38 -0.53
C PRO A 46 48.23 9.13 -0.27
N ALA A 47 48.80 9.91 0.65
CA ALA A 47 50.12 9.62 1.21
C ALA A 47 50.12 8.24 1.90
N GLY A 48 51.26 7.55 1.87
CA GLY A 48 51.39 6.20 2.41
C GLY A 48 50.91 5.09 1.47
N SER A 49 50.56 5.41 0.22
CA SER A 49 50.20 4.42 -0.79
C SER A 49 51.42 3.68 -1.30
N ASP A 50 51.32 2.36 -1.45
CA ASP A 50 52.35 1.52 -2.06
C ASP A 50 52.33 1.73 -3.58
N VAL A 51 53.52 1.86 -4.18
CA VAL A 51 53.69 2.18 -5.60
C VAL A 51 54.77 1.34 -6.26
N LEU A 52 54.57 1.00 -7.54
CA LEU A 52 55.61 0.47 -8.40
C LEU A 52 56.25 1.62 -9.17
N ILE A 53 57.58 1.67 -9.16
CA ILE A 53 58.38 2.71 -9.80
C ILE A 53 59.16 2.08 -10.95
N LEU A 54 58.97 2.60 -12.16
CA LEU A 54 59.68 2.17 -13.36
C LEU A 54 60.68 3.24 -13.76
N SER A 55 61.93 2.86 -13.96
CA SER A 55 62.98 3.75 -14.50
C SER A 55 63.09 3.54 -16.00
N LEU A 56 62.68 4.54 -16.79
CA LEU A 56 62.61 4.44 -18.25
C LEU A 56 64.02 4.30 -18.83
N GLY A 57 64.26 3.25 -19.61
CA GLY A 57 65.60 2.94 -20.15
C GLY A 57 66.66 2.67 -19.07
N GLY A 58 66.25 2.41 -17.82
CA GLY A 58 67.17 2.27 -16.69
C GLY A 58 67.67 3.59 -16.09
N ASP A 59 67.22 4.74 -16.61
CA ASP A 59 67.55 6.07 -16.07
C ASP A 59 66.72 6.38 -14.82
N ARG A 60 67.39 6.51 -13.67
CA ARG A 60 66.75 6.86 -12.40
C ARG A 60 66.28 8.31 -12.34
N SER A 61 66.73 9.15 -13.26
CA SER A 61 66.27 10.53 -13.39
C SER A 61 64.95 10.63 -14.15
N ASN A 62 64.54 9.57 -14.86
CA ASN A 62 63.32 9.52 -15.64
C ASN A 62 62.44 8.34 -15.21
N GLN A 63 61.55 8.62 -14.25
CA GLN A 63 60.76 7.60 -13.59
C GLN A 63 59.26 7.85 -13.72
N VAL A 64 58.50 6.76 -13.72
CA VAL A 64 57.04 6.77 -13.70
C VAL A 64 56.51 5.86 -12.61
N ILE A 65 55.41 6.26 -11.98
CA ILE A 65 54.68 5.51 -10.97
C ILE A 65 53.49 4.82 -11.64
N VAL A 66 53.33 3.53 -11.36
CA VAL A 66 52.20 2.68 -11.80
C VAL A 66 51.77 1.75 -10.66
N ALA A 67 50.66 1.02 -10.87
CA ALA A 67 50.18 -0.04 -9.96
C ALA A 67 50.09 0.41 -8.49
N THR A 68 49.34 1.50 -8.26
CA THR A 68 49.24 2.16 -6.96
C THR A 68 48.18 1.50 -6.08
N ASN A 69 48.47 1.27 -4.79
CA ASN A 69 47.52 0.69 -3.84
C ASN A 69 47.60 1.40 -2.47
N HIS A 70 46.45 1.75 -1.89
CA HIS A 70 46.39 2.31 -0.54
C HIS A 70 45.81 1.27 0.43
N GLY A 71 46.69 0.54 1.11
CA GLY A 71 46.32 -0.66 1.86
C GLY A 71 45.30 -0.44 2.99
N SER A 72 45.33 0.71 3.68
CA SER A 72 44.44 0.99 4.82
C SER A 72 42.99 1.28 4.42
N THR A 73 42.75 1.73 3.19
CA THR A 73 41.40 2.01 2.68
C THR A 73 41.01 1.11 1.53
N ARG A 74 41.80 0.06 1.25
CA ARG A 74 41.52 -0.89 0.18
C ARG A 74 40.17 -1.56 0.44
N TYR A 75 39.30 -1.58 -0.56
CA TYR A 75 38.06 -2.35 -0.52
C TYR A 75 38.39 -3.86 -0.54
N GLY A 76 38.01 -4.57 0.53
CA GLY A 76 38.28 -5.99 0.72
C GLY A 76 37.06 -6.89 0.46
N ASN A 77 37.25 -8.20 0.63
CA ASN A 77 36.20 -9.22 0.64
C ASN A 77 35.35 -9.31 -0.65
N LEU A 78 35.93 -8.99 -1.80
CA LEU A 78 35.28 -9.21 -3.09
C LEU A 78 35.25 -10.71 -3.42
N LYS A 79 34.11 -11.18 -3.91
CA LYS A 79 34.01 -12.51 -4.52
C LYS A 79 34.68 -12.51 -5.91
N PRO A 80 35.08 -13.67 -6.43
CA PRO A 80 35.56 -13.78 -7.80
C PRO A 80 34.55 -13.21 -8.80
N GLY A 81 34.99 -12.26 -9.64
CA GLY A 81 34.18 -11.60 -10.66
C GLY A 81 33.61 -10.23 -10.26
N GLU A 82 33.60 -9.89 -8.97
CA GLU A 82 33.10 -8.59 -8.51
C GLU A 82 34.12 -7.47 -8.78
N THR A 83 33.61 -6.28 -9.12
CA THR A 83 34.43 -5.08 -9.37
C THR A 83 33.87 -3.90 -8.60
N VAL A 84 34.75 -3.06 -8.05
CA VAL A 84 34.33 -1.91 -7.24
C VAL A 84 35.19 -0.68 -7.52
N ILE A 85 34.53 0.47 -7.61
CA ILE A 85 35.15 1.79 -7.54
C ILE A 85 34.89 2.34 -6.14
N TYR A 86 35.90 2.86 -5.45
CA TYR A 86 35.77 3.29 -4.06
C TYR A 86 36.71 4.46 -3.71
N ASP A 87 36.42 5.14 -2.61
CA ASP A 87 37.26 6.20 -2.07
C ASP A 87 37.74 5.91 -0.63
N ALA A 88 38.68 6.73 -0.15
CA ALA A 88 39.24 6.62 1.20
C ALA A 88 38.23 6.91 2.33
N LYS A 89 37.08 7.53 2.01
CA LYS A 89 36.01 7.83 2.98
C LYS A 89 34.94 6.75 3.04
N GLY A 90 35.10 5.66 2.28
CA GLY A 90 34.21 4.49 2.31
C GLY A 90 33.01 4.57 1.37
N LYS A 91 32.97 5.54 0.45
CA LYS A 91 32.00 5.54 -0.66
C LYS A 91 32.41 4.50 -1.68
N SER A 92 31.43 3.86 -2.32
CA SER A 92 31.71 2.87 -3.35
C SER A 92 30.56 2.66 -4.33
N VAL A 93 30.92 2.21 -5.54
CA VAL A 93 30.02 1.63 -6.53
C VAL A 93 30.51 0.20 -6.78
N LEU A 94 29.76 -0.78 -6.27
CA LEU A 94 30.06 -2.20 -6.36
C LEU A 94 29.20 -2.85 -7.46
N LEU A 95 29.85 -3.43 -8.44
CA LEU A 95 29.29 -4.36 -9.43
C LEU A 95 29.34 -5.76 -8.81
N GLY A 96 28.35 -6.05 -7.95
CA GLY A 96 28.23 -7.32 -7.25
C GLY A 96 27.55 -8.39 -8.10
N GLU A 97 27.71 -9.65 -7.69
CA GLU A 97 27.16 -10.82 -8.38
C GLU A 97 25.63 -10.75 -8.55
N ASP A 98 24.91 -10.42 -7.48
CA ASP A 98 23.44 -10.39 -7.48
C ASP A 98 22.86 -9.01 -7.83
N LYS A 99 23.59 -7.93 -7.51
CA LYS A 99 23.12 -6.55 -7.64
C LYS A 99 24.25 -5.53 -7.71
N LEU A 100 23.98 -4.41 -8.37
CA LEU A 100 24.77 -3.18 -8.24
C LEU A 100 24.44 -2.48 -6.93
N THR A 101 25.45 -2.01 -6.19
CA THR A 101 25.27 -1.23 -4.96
C THR A 101 26.04 0.08 -5.01
N VAL A 102 25.37 1.20 -4.72
CA VAL A 102 25.99 2.49 -4.48
C VAL A 102 25.94 2.79 -2.98
N LYS A 103 27.10 2.94 -2.34
CA LYS A 103 27.23 3.24 -0.91
C LYS A 103 27.80 4.65 -0.75
N CYS A 104 27.07 5.51 -0.06
CA CYS A 104 27.49 6.91 0.16
C CYS A 104 28.12 7.16 1.54
N ALA A 105 28.22 6.13 2.40
CA ALA A 105 28.84 6.23 3.74
C ALA A 105 28.29 7.37 4.62
N GLY A 106 26.97 7.58 4.59
CA GLY A 106 26.29 8.65 5.34
C GLY A 106 26.42 10.04 4.72
N GLN A 107 26.92 10.12 3.47
CA GLN A 107 26.99 11.34 2.67
C GLN A 107 25.90 11.34 1.60
N ASP A 108 25.66 12.51 1.01
CA ASP A 108 24.61 12.68 0.00
C ASP A 108 25.00 12.04 -1.35
N ILE A 109 23.98 11.84 -2.17
CA ILE A 109 24.11 11.50 -3.59
C ILE A 109 23.35 12.55 -4.39
N GLU A 110 24.03 13.15 -5.38
CA GLU A 110 23.45 14.15 -6.26
C GLU A 110 23.67 13.75 -7.72
N VAL A 111 22.64 13.94 -8.54
CA VAL A 111 22.69 13.76 -10.00
C VAL A 111 22.38 15.11 -10.63
N THR A 112 23.41 15.85 -11.03
CA THR A 112 23.32 17.22 -11.55
C THR A 112 23.60 17.27 -13.05
N GLU A 113 23.15 18.35 -13.70
CA GLU A 113 23.37 18.62 -15.14
C GLU A 113 22.88 17.52 -16.11
N ALA A 114 22.00 16.63 -15.65
CA ALA A 114 21.35 15.64 -16.50
C ALA A 114 20.24 16.31 -17.32
N LYS A 115 20.25 16.12 -18.65
CA LYS A 115 19.11 16.54 -19.50
C LYS A 115 17.84 15.75 -19.16
N ASN A 116 17.98 14.44 -18.99
CA ASN A 116 16.92 13.52 -18.58
C ASN A 116 17.53 12.47 -17.63
N ALA A 117 16.79 12.06 -16.61
CA ALA A 117 17.10 10.91 -15.78
C ALA A 117 15.93 9.93 -15.82
N THR A 118 16.13 8.74 -16.39
CA THR A 118 15.08 7.72 -16.56
C THR A 118 15.47 6.45 -15.82
N ILE A 119 14.55 5.89 -15.05
CA ILE A 119 14.71 4.62 -14.34
C ILE A 119 13.64 3.66 -14.85
N THR A 120 14.08 2.56 -15.47
CA THR A 120 13.19 1.50 -15.96
C THR A 120 13.41 0.23 -15.15
N ALA A 121 12.34 -0.26 -14.50
CA ALA A 121 12.36 -1.50 -13.74
C ALA A 121 11.15 -2.37 -14.14
N SER A 122 11.35 -3.69 -14.23
CA SER A 122 10.30 -4.62 -14.67
C SER A 122 9.26 -4.97 -13.61
N VAL A 123 9.59 -4.80 -12.33
CA VAL A 123 8.71 -5.18 -11.20
C VAL A 123 8.31 -3.97 -10.37
N LYS A 124 9.29 -3.22 -9.84
CA LYS A 124 9.01 -2.07 -8.96
C LYS A 124 10.18 -1.11 -8.85
N ILE A 125 9.86 0.14 -8.55
CA ILE A 125 10.77 1.13 -7.94
C ILE A 125 10.25 1.38 -6.53
N ARG A 126 11.13 1.29 -5.51
CA ARG A 126 10.78 1.54 -4.10
C ARG A 126 11.58 2.72 -3.57
N LEU A 127 10.91 3.69 -2.95
CA LEU A 127 11.50 4.82 -2.24
C LEU A 127 11.22 4.67 -0.75
N GLU A 128 12.26 4.45 0.06
CA GLU A 128 12.16 4.34 1.52
C GLU A 128 12.73 5.63 2.15
N THR A 129 11.87 6.64 2.30
CA THR A 129 12.24 7.96 2.83
C THR A 129 11.03 8.61 3.51
N PRO A 130 11.23 9.43 4.56
CA PRO A 130 10.16 10.25 5.14
C PRO A 130 9.58 11.30 4.18
N LEU A 131 10.37 11.79 3.22
CA LEU A 131 9.98 12.89 2.34
C LEU A 131 10.48 12.67 0.91
N VAL A 132 9.60 12.96 -0.06
CA VAL A 132 9.90 13.07 -1.49
C VAL A 132 9.45 14.45 -1.94
N GLU A 133 10.40 15.29 -2.35
CA GLU A 133 10.14 16.64 -2.83
C GLU A 133 10.20 16.68 -4.36
N SER A 134 9.28 17.41 -4.97
CA SER A 134 9.26 17.69 -6.41
C SER A 134 8.95 19.16 -6.62
N THR A 135 9.86 19.88 -7.27
CA THR A 135 9.62 21.27 -7.69
C THR A 135 8.76 21.36 -8.95
N GLY A 136 8.71 20.27 -9.73
CA GLY A 136 7.88 20.11 -10.90
C GLY A 136 6.66 19.22 -10.66
N ASP A 137 5.92 18.98 -11.73
CA ASP A 137 4.72 18.17 -11.71
C ASP A 137 5.00 16.66 -11.64
N ILE A 138 4.06 15.95 -11.03
CA ILE A 138 4.05 14.48 -10.98
C ILE A 138 2.87 14.00 -11.80
N VAL A 139 3.14 13.13 -12.77
CA VAL A 139 2.14 12.42 -13.59
C VAL A 139 2.31 10.93 -13.35
N ASP A 140 1.30 10.28 -12.79
CA ASP A 140 1.24 8.82 -12.68
C ASP A 140 0.67 8.21 -13.96
N ASN A 141 1.02 6.95 -14.26
CA ASN A 141 0.52 6.20 -15.43
C ASN A 141 0.57 7.00 -16.75
N CYS A 142 1.73 7.63 -16.99
CA CYS A 142 1.88 8.75 -17.92
C CYS A 142 1.61 8.44 -19.40
N ASP A 143 1.54 7.16 -19.80
CA ASP A 143 1.16 6.79 -21.17
C ASP A 143 -0.33 6.98 -21.44
N SER A 144 -1.18 6.79 -20.42
CA SER A 144 -2.64 6.95 -20.52
C SER A 144 -3.19 8.17 -19.77
N ASN A 145 -2.47 8.67 -18.76
CA ASN A 145 -2.83 9.86 -18.00
C ASN A 145 -1.84 10.99 -18.30
N LYS A 146 -2.36 12.20 -18.55
CA LYS A 146 -1.55 13.40 -18.81
C LYS A 146 -1.77 14.50 -17.76
N VAL A 147 -2.71 14.29 -16.84
CA VAL A 147 -3.06 15.25 -15.79
C VAL A 147 -2.08 15.09 -14.63
N THR A 148 -1.61 16.21 -14.10
CA THR A 148 -0.67 16.21 -12.98
C THR A 148 -1.39 16.07 -11.64
N LEU A 149 -0.71 15.55 -10.62
CA LEU A 149 -1.24 15.53 -9.26
C LEU A 149 -1.54 16.94 -8.72
N LYS A 150 -0.84 17.97 -9.21
CA LYS A 150 -1.12 19.37 -8.84
C LYS A 150 -2.43 19.83 -9.44
N GLU A 151 -2.63 19.60 -10.74
CA GLU A 151 -3.88 19.92 -11.44
C GLU A 151 -5.08 19.18 -10.82
N LEU A 152 -4.92 17.91 -10.45
CA LEU A 152 -5.98 17.16 -9.76
C LEU A 152 -6.35 17.79 -8.41
N ARG A 153 -5.37 18.23 -7.63
CA ARG A 153 -5.63 18.92 -6.34
C ARG A 153 -6.29 20.27 -6.55
N GLU A 154 -5.87 21.03 -7.57
CA GLU A 154 -6.47 22.32 -7.90
C GLU A 154 -7.92 22.16 -8.36
N ALA A 155 -8.17 21.22 -9.27
CA ALA A 155 -9.52 20.88 -9.71
C ALA A 155 -10.39 20.40 -8.54
N TYR A 156 -9.83 19.60 -7.61
CA TYR A 156 -10.53 19.20 -6.39
C TYR A 156 -10.78 20.38 -5.45
N ASN A 157 -9.87 21.34 -5.32
CA ASN A 157 -10.11 22.49 -4.46
C ASN A 157 -11.14 23.46 -5.07
N GLU A 158 -11.23 23.52 -6.39
CA GLU A 158 -12.17 24.37 -7.12
C GLU A 158 -13.55 23.71 -7.29
N HIS A 159 -13.66 22.37 -7.26
CA HIS A 159 -14.91 21.70 -7.61
C HIS A 159 -16.07 22.10 -6.68
N GLY A 160 -17.24 22.23 -7.30
CA GLY A 160 -18.51 22.47 -6.62
C GLY A 160 -19.59 21.53 -7.15
N HIS A 161 -20.74 21.55 -6.48
CA HIS A 161 -21.90 20.76 -6.85
C HIS A 161 -23.13 21.64 -7.04
N ASP A 162 -23.83 21.43 -8.16
CA ASP A 162 -25.14 22.01 -8.38
C ASP A 162 -26.19 21.27 -7.55
N VAL A 163 -26.76 21.93 -6.55
CA VAL A 163 -27.86 21.38 -5.77
C VAL A 163 -29.17 21.67 -6.49
N LYS A 164 -29.79 20.63 -7.06
CA LYS A 164 -31.05 20.73 -7.81
C LYS A 164 -32.27 20.61 -6.87
N ASN A 165 -33.41 21.16 -7.30
CA ASN A 165 -34.72 21.06 -6.62
C ASN A 165 -34.80 21.70 -5.23
N VAL A 166 -34.07 22.79 -5.00
CA VAL A 166 -34.17 23.60 -3.78
C VAL A 166 -35.09 24.81 -3.98
N GLN A 167 -35.83 25.19 -2.92
CA GLN A 167 -36.60 26.42 -2.91
C GLN A 167 -35.64 27.61 -2.83
N GLY A 168 -35.68 28.49 -3.83
CA GLY A 168 -34.83 29.68 -3.87
C GLY A 168 -35.15 30.65 -2.74
N GLY A 169 -34.12 31.14 -2.07
CA GLY A 169 -34.21 32.17 -1.03
C GLY A 169 -32.90 32.95 -0.91
N ASP A 170 -32.90 34.04 -0.13
CA ASP A 170 -31.77 34.99 -0.06
C ASP A 170 -30.62 34.55 0.87
N SER A 171 -30.63 33.29 1.32
CA SER A 171 -29.63 32.77 2.25
C SER A 171 -28.57 31.94 1.53
N THR A 172 -27.31 32.33 1.67
CA THR A 172 -26.16 31.49 1.33
C THR A 172 -25.85 30.56 2.50
N ARG A 173 -25.87 29.25 2.27
CA ARG A 173 -25.48 28.24 3.27
C ARG A 173 -24.35 27.40 2.69
N THR A 174 -23.26 27.27 3.44
CA THR A 174 -22.16 26.36 3.11
C THR A 174 -22.40 25.05 3.86
N SER A 175 -22.10 23.92 3.24
CA SER A 175 -22.11 22.63 3.96
C SER A 175 -21.06 22.66 5.06
N GLU A 176 -21.30 21.90 6.13
CA GLU A 176 -20.26 21.59 7.08
C GLU A 176 -19.13 20.83 6.38
N LYS A 177 -17.91 20.90 6.93
CA LYS A 177 -16.83 20.02 6.49
C LYS A 177 -17.24 18.57 6.79
N THR A 178 -16.87 17.63 5.93
CA THR A 178 -16.96 16.20 6.28
C THR A 178 -16.07 15.95 7.49
N ASN A 179 -16.66 15.97 8.68
CA ASN A 179 -15.99 15.55 9.88
C ASN A 179 -15.86 14.02 9.80
N LYS A 180 -14.61 13.52 9.82
CA LYS A 180 -14.31 12.17 10.33
C LYS A 180 -14.34 12.16 11.87
N GLU A 181 -15.08 13.08 12.48
CA GLU A 181 -15.55 12.77 13.83
C GLU A 181 -16.57 11.68 13.58
N GLU A 182 -16.23 10.49 14.06
CA GLU A 182 -17.21 9.49 14.44
C GLU A 182 -18.16 10.20 15.43
N ASP A 183 -19.08 11.01 14.91
CA ASP A 183 -20.41 11.05 15.49
C ASP A 183 -20.74 9.59 15.67
N ALA A 184 -20.93 9.20 16.92
CA ALA A 184 -21.20 7.84 17.31
C ALA A 184 -22.50 7.40 16.62
N HIS A 185 -22.39 7.00 15.35
CA HIS A 185 -23.21 6.00 14.68
C HIS A 185 -22.86 4.63 15.26
N ASP A 186 -22.71 4.63 16.58
CA ASP A 186 -22.55 3.51 17.44
C ASP A 186 -23.95 2.94 17.58
N LEU A 187 -24.14 1.70 17.16
CA LEU A 187 -25.39 0.98 17.31
C LEU A 187 -25.83 0.90 18.79
N LEU A 188 -24.94 1.23 19.74
CA LEU A 188 -25.25 1.37 21.16
C LEU A 188 -25.88 2.73 21.53
N SER A 189 -25.63 3.82 20.78
CA SER A 189 -26.10 5.18 21.13
C SER A 189 -26.94 5.91 20.06
N GLY A 190 -27.01 5.41 18.82
CA GLY A 190 -27.78 6.00 17.71
C GLY A 190 -29.18 5.42 17.46
N ASP A 191 -29.90 6.01 16.50
CA ASP A 191 -31.23 5.57 16.00
C ASP A 191 -31.12 4.53 14.84
N ASP A 192 -29.89 4.09 14.54
CA ASP A 192 -29.54 3.26 13.38
C ASP A 192 -29.78 1.75 13.59
N ILE A 193 -30.23 1.36 14.79
CA ILE A 193 -30.57 -0.04 15.09
C ILE A 193 -31.76 -0.54 14.24
N GLY A 194 -32.70 0.36 13.92
CA GLY A 194 -33.82 0.03 13.04
C GLY A 194 -33.36 -0.31 11.63
N SER A 195 -32.43 0.50 11.09
CA SER A 195 -31.82 0.26 9.78
C SER A 195 -31.05 -1.06 9.75
N SER A 196 -30.28 -1.36 10.81
CA SER A 196 -29.52 -2.60 10.94
C SER A 196 -30.42 -3.84 10.98
N VAL A 197 -31.55 -3.76 11.69
CA VAL A 197 -32.56 -4.82 11.72
C VAL A 197 -33.19 -5.02 10.35
N LEU A 198 -33.56 -3.92 9.66
CA LEU A 198 -34.14 -4.00 8.32
C LEU A 198 -33.16 -4.61 7.32
N ILE A 199 -31.90 -4.16 7.31
CA ILE A 199 -30.86 -4.69 6.42
C ILE A 199 -30.65 -6.18 6.72
N SER A 200 -30.56 -6.56 8.00
CA SER A 200 -30.37 -7.96 8.39
C SER A 200 -31.54 -8.85 7.97
N LEU A 201 -32.79 -8.39 8.13
CA LEU A 201 -33.95 -9.22 7.80
C LEU A 201 -34.26 -9.27 6.30
N PHE A 202 -34.06 -8.17 5.57
CA PHE A 202 -34.54 -8.02 4.20
C PHE A 202 -33.43 -7.97 3.14
N SER A 203 -32.17 -8.21 3.53
CA SER A 203 -31.12 -8.58 2.56
C SER A 203 -31.09 -10.10 2.39
N ASP A 204 -30.79 -10.55 1.18
CA ASP A 204 -30.78 -11.98 0.87
C ASP A 204 -29.47 -12.63 1.33
N ARG A 205 -29.55 -13.38 2.44
CA ARG A 205 -28.48 -14.32 2.83
C ARG A 205 -28.47 -15.50 1.88
N ARG A 206 -27.27 -15.99 1.56
CA ARG A 206 -27.11 -17.20 0.76
C ARG A 206 -27.75 -18.42 1.45
N ALA A 207 -28.49 -19.22 0.69
CA ALA A 207 -29.12 -20.44 1.18
C ALA A 207 -28.08 -21.55 1.50
N ASP A 208 -28.29 -22.28 2.59
CA ASP A 208 -27.43 -23.37 3.05
C ASP A 208 -27.48 -24.56 2.10
N ALA A 209 -26.46 -25.44 2.15
CA ALA A 209 -26.36 -26.63 1.31
C ALA A 209 -27.66 -27.45 1.25
N ASP A 210 -28.35 -27.56 2.40
CA ASP A 210 -29.56 -28.38 2.58
C ASP A 210 -30.88 -27.63 2.32
N ASP A 211 -30.83 -26.32 2.05
CA ASP A 211 -32.02 -25.56 1.71
C ASP A 211 -32.50 -25.89 0.29
N VAL A 212 -33.82 -26.02 0.14
CA VAL A 212 -34.47 -26.23 -1.15
C VAL A 212 -34.74 -24.89 -1.81
N THR A 213 -34.30 -24.72 -3.05
CA THR A 213 -34.59 -23.53 -3.87
C THR A 213 -35.33 -23.94 -5.14
N ASP A 214 -36.22 -23.07 -5.63
CA ASP A 214 -37.13 -23.39 -6.73
C ASP A 214 -36.41 -23.46 -8.10
N ASP A 215 -35.37 -22.66 -8.30
CA ASP A 215 -34.66 -22.43 -9.57
C ASP A 215 -33.16 -22.77 -9.50
N GLY A 216 -32.68 -23.26 -8.36
CA GLY A 216 -31.26 -23.50 -8.09
C GLY A 216 -30.48 -22.23 -7.73
N ASP A 217 -31.10 -21.05 -7.76
CA ASP A 217 -30.49 -19.82 -7.25
C ASP A 217 -30.44 -19.86 -5.73
N ARG A 218 -29.26 -19.63 -5.16
CA ARG A 218 -29.02 -19.61 -3.73
C ARG A 218 -28.91 -18.19 -3.18
N ARG A 219 -28.99 -17.17 -4.03
CA ARG A 219 -28.80 -15.75 -3.73
C ARG A 219 -27.52 -15.48 -2.91
N GLY A 220 -27.45 -14.32 -2.27
CA GLY A 220 -26.35 -13.91 -1.41
C GLY A 220 -25.96 -12.47 -1.62
N TRP A 221 -25.22 -11.93 -0.66
CA TRP A 221 -24.64 -10.60 -0.73
C TRP A 221 -23.16 -10.68 -1.12
N TRP A 222 -22.73 -9.84 -2.04
CA TRP A 222 -21.33 -9.84 -2.53
C TRP A 222 -20.32 -9.54 -1.42
N GLY A 223 -20.73 -8.79 -0.39
CA GLY A 223 -19.94 -8.47 0.79
C GLY A 223 -19.63 -9.66 1.70
N ASP A 224 -20.33 -10.78 1.57
CA ASP A 224 -20.10 -11.99 2.38
C ASP A 224 -18.93 -12.86 1.88
N THR A 225 -18.25 -12.45 0.81
CA THR A 225 -17.20 -13.27 0.18
C THR A 225 -15.96 -13.36 1.07
N GLY A 226 -15.82 -14.47 1.79
CA GLY A 226 -14.68 -14.73 2.68
C GLY A 226 -14.94 -14.41 4.14
N GLU A 227 -16.18 -14.06 4.50
CA GLU A 227 -16.59 -13.72 5.86
C GLU A 227 -17.17 -14.94 6.60
N ASP A 228 -16.92 -15.01 7.91
CA ASP A 228 -17.46 -16.06 8.78
C ASP A 228 -18.93 -15.83 9.16
N ILE A 229 -19.35 -14.56 9.19
CA ILE A 229 -20.72 -14.13 9.50
C ILE A 229 -21.32 -13.52 8.24
N LEU A 230 -22.30 -14.22 7.66
CA LEU A 230 -23.01 -13.68 6.49
C LEU A 230 -24.06 -12.66 6.94
N LEU A 231 -24.27 -11.62 6.15
CA LEU A 231 -25.34 -10.64 6.37
C LEU A 231 -26.65 -11.11 5.70
N GLY A 232 -27.78 -10.61 6.21
CA GLY A 232 -29.09 -10.90 5.64
C GLY A 232 -29.80 -12.11 6.26
N SER A 233 -30.97 -12.43 5.71
CA SER A 233 -31.80 -13.55 6.16
C SER A 233 -32.15 -14.52 5.03
N ARG A 234 -32.57 -15.72 5.41
CA ARG A 234 -33.15 -16.72 4.52
C ARG A 234 -34.68 -16.66 4.47
N LEU A 235 -35.29 -15.58 4.96
CA LEU A 235 -36.75 -15.40 4.93
C LEU A 235 -37.32 -15.48 3.50
N TRP A 236 -36.52 -15.11 2.50
CA TRP A 236 -36.89 -15.21 1.08
C TRP A 236 -37.17 -16.66 0.63
N LEU A 237 -36.59 -17.69 1.27
CA LEU A 237 -36.88 -19.11 0.99
C LEU A 237 -38.31 -19.49 1.36
N LEU A 238 -38.94 -18.73 2.26
CA LEU A 238 -40.32 -18.98 2.69
C LEU A 238 -41.34 -18.32 1.75
N ALA A 239 -40.88 -17.52 0.77
CA ALA A 239 -41.75 -16.97 -0.25
C ALA A 239 -42.45 -18.12 -1.00
N ARG A 240 -43.74 -17.96 -1.28
CA ARG A 240 -44.59 -18.95 -1.98
C ARG A 240 -44.76 -20.31 -1.29
N SER A 241 -44.25 -20.48 -0.06
CA SER A 241 -44.50 -21.67 0.75
C SER A 241 -45.93 -21.68 1.31
N VAL A 242 -46.49 -22.89 1.50
CA VAL A 242 -47.82 -23.06 2.12
C VAL A 242 -47.80 -22.59 3.57
N LEU A 243 -48.70 -21.67 3.93
CA LEU A 243 -48.83 -21.14 5.28
C LEU A 243 -49.12 -22.25 6.28
N SER A 244 -48.15 -22.54 7.14
CA SER A 244 -48.22 -23.60 8.14
C SER A 244 -47.44 -23.22 9.38
N ARG A 245 -47.72 -23.90 10.50
CA ARG A 245 -46.95 -23.70 11.75
C ARG A 245 -45.46 -24.02 11.58
N ALA A 246 -45.11 -24.93 10.67
CA ALA A 246 -43.72 -25.26 10.38
C ALA A 246 -43.00 -24.10 9.68
N ILE A 247 -43.65 -23.47 8.68
CA ILE A 247 -43.11 -22.28 7.99
C ILE A 247 -42.99 -21.09 8.96
N ALA A 248 -43.99 -20.91 9.83
CA ALA A 248 -43.96 -19.87 10.85
C ALA A 248 -42.74 -20.00 11.79
N ARG A 249 -42.43 -21.23 12.24
CA ARG A 249 -41.20 -21.51 13.03
C ARG A 249 -39.92 -21.29 12.24
N LYS A 250 -39.87 -21.65 10.95
CA LYS A 250 -38.71 -21.34 10.10
C LYS A 250 -38.48 -19.82 9.99
N ALA A 251 -39.55 -19.03 9.91
CA ALA A 251 -39.43 -17.58 9.87
C ALA A 251 -38.81 -17.01 11.15
N GLU A 252 -39.18 -17.54 12.32
CA GLU A 252 -38.55 -17.17 13.59
C GLU A 252 -37.05 -17.51 13.58
N MET A 253 -36.70 -18.74 13.20
CA MET A 253 -35.30 -19.20 13.15
C MET A 253 -34.43 -18.36 12.21
N TYR A 254 -34.91 -18.07 10.99
CA TYR A 254 -34.16 -17.27 10.02
C TYR A 254 -34.02 -15.81 10.46
N ALA A 255 -35.00 -15.27 11.19
CA ALA A 255 -34.92 -13.91 11.71
C ALA A 255 -33.93 -13.80 12.88
N GLU A 256 -33.91 -14.79 13.79
CA GLU A 256 -32.93 -14.85 14.88
C GLU A 256 -31.51 -15.06 14.35
N GLU A 257 -31.33 -15.93 13.35
CA GLU A 257 -30.04 -16.13 12.67
C GLU A 257 -29.51 -14.82 12.05
N ALA A 258 -30.38 -14.11 11.32
CA ALA A 258 -30.00 -12.86 10.66
C ALA A 258 -29.59 -11.76 11.63
N LEU A 259 -30.13 -11.77 12.86
CA LEU A 259 -29.89 -10.76 13.89
C LEU A 259 -28.86 -11.21 14.95
N ALA A 260 -28.35 -12.45 14.85
CA ALA A 260 -27.43 -13.01 15.84
C ALA A 260 -26.15 -12.20 16.00
N TRP A 261 -25.68 -11.56 14.92
CA TRP A 261 -24.47 -10.74 14.93
C TRP A 261 -24.60 -9.51 15.86
N LEU A 262 -25.80 -8.94 16.01
CA LEU A 262 -26.04 -7.84 16.95
C LEU A 262 -25.84 -8.27 18.41
N VAL A 263 -26.03 -9.56 18.69
CA VAL A 263 -25.76 -10.12 20.02
C VAL A 263 -24.28 -10.46 20.16
N SER A 264 -23.64 -11.04 19.14
CA SER A 264 -22.20 -11.36 19.19
C SER A 264 -21.34 -10.12 19.39
N ASP A 265 -21.74 -9.00 18.78
CA ASP A 265 -21.00 -7.74 18.82
C ASP A 265 -21.36 -6.88 20.04
N GLY A 266 -22.26 -7.38 20.92
CA GLY A 266 -22.62 -6.72 22.17
C GLY A 266 -23.59 -5.54 22.03
N VAL A 267 -24.14 -5.30 20.83
CA VAL A 267 -25.16 -4.27 20.58
C VAL A 267 -26.46 -4.61 21.31
N LEU A 268 -26.82 -5.90 21.34
CA LEU A 268 -28.00 -6.43 22.01
C LEU A 268 -27.59 -7.51 23.02
N SER A 269 -28.34 -7.61 24.12
CA SER A 269 -28.19 -8.72 25.05
C SER A 269 -28.96 -9.96 24.59
N SER A 270 -30.07 -9.78 23.87
CA SER A 270 -30.81 -10.86 23.23
C SER A 270 -31.78 -10.34 22.16
N VAL A 271 -32.12 -11.24 21.24
CA VAL A 271 -33.15 -11.06 20.21
C VAL A 271 -34.12 -12.23 20.29
N ILE A 272 -35.41 -11.95 20.18
CA ILE A 272 -36.47 -12.96 20.16
C ILE A 272 -37.35 -12.69 18.95
N ALA A 273 -37.51 -13.69 18.08
CA ALA A 273 -38.48 -13.65 17.00
C ALA A 273 -39.73 -14.43 17.37
N THR A 274 -40.91 -13.90 17.05
CA THR A 274 -42.18 -14.59 17.24
C THR A 274 -43.06 -14.39 16.02
N SER A 275 -43.60 -15.49 15.52
CA SER A 275 -44.49 -15.51 14.37
C SER A 275 -45.94 -15.71 14.80
N ARG A 276 -46.86 -15.06 14.09
CA ARG A 276 -48.30 -15.23 14.28
C ARG A 276 -48.98 -15.42 12.93
N ILE A 277 -49.59 -16.59 12.76
CA ILE A 277 -50.46 -16.87 11.62
C ILE A 277 -51.79 -16.14 11.84
N VAL A 278 -52.14 -15.29 10.89
CA VAL A 278 -53.45 -14.63 10.78
C VAL A 278 -54.14 -15.21 9.55
N TRP A 279 -55.10 -16.10 9.80
CA TRP A 279 -55.85 -16.75 8.73
C TRP A 279 -56.69 -15.73 7.94
N PRO A 280 -56.88 -15.94 6.62
CA PRO A 280 -56.48 -17.13 5.87
C PRO A 280 -55.04 -17.17 5.34
N ASP A 281 -54.34 -16.03 5.25
CA ASP A 281 -53.20 -15.89 4.33
C ASP A 281 -52.02 -15.02 4.82
N LYS A 282 -52.04 -14.51 6.06
CA LYS A 282 -50.98 -13.63 6.57
C LYS A 282 -50.13 -14.30 7.65
N LEU A 283 -48.83 -14.02 7.60
CA LEU A 283 -47.88 -14.35 8.65
C LEU A 283 -47.26 -13.05 9.17
N TYR A 284 -47.47 -12.75 10.44
CA TYR A 284 -46.83 -11.61 11.11
C TYR A 284 -45.58 -12.09 11.80
N LEU A 285 -44.50 -11.32 11.66
CA LEU A 285 -43.25 -11.55 12.37
C LEU A 285 -43.02 -10.37 13.33
N THR A 286 -42.81 -10.69 14.59
CA THR A 286 -42.50 -9.73 15.65
C THR A 286 -41.10 -10.01 16.16
N ILE A 287 -40.27 -8.97 16.16
CA ILE A 287 -38.89 -9.01 16.64
C ILE A 287 -38.80 -8.18 17.91
N LEU A 288 -38.44 -8.81 19.01
CA LEU A 288 -38.17 -8.16 20.28
C LEU A 288 -36.66 -8.08 20.50
N LEU A 289 -36.14 -6.86 20.53
CA LEU A 289 -34.74 -6.58 20.84
C LEU A 289 -34.63 -6.22 22.32
N ILE A 290 -33.63 -6.77 23.00
CA ILE A 290 -33.31 -6.45 24.39
C ILE A 290 -31.90 -5.87 24.41
N ARG A 291 -31.78 -4.61 24.84
CA ARG A 291 -30.50 -3.91 24.94
C ARG A 291 -29.74 -4.32 26.21
N PRO A 292 -28.42 -4.06 26.31
CA PRO A 292 -27.64 -4.38 27.52
C PRO A 292 -28.11 -3.67 28.79
N ASP A 293 -28.74 -2.50 28.67
CA ASP A 293 -29.33 -1.73 29.76
C ASP A 293 -30.72 -2.27 30.22
N GLY A 294 -31.24 -3.30 29.54
CA GLY A 294 -32.55 -3.90 29.81
C GLY A 294 -33.72 -3.25 29.06
N ASN A 295 -33.49 -2.17 28.30
CA ASN A 295 -34.51 -1.56 27.46
C ASN A 295 -34.95 -2.53 26.35
N LYS A 296 -36.26 -2.51 26.06
CA LYS A 296 -36.87 -3.40 25.09
C LYS A 296 -37.48 -2.61 23.94
N GLN A 297 -37.24 -3.06 22.73
CA GLN A 297 -37.78 -2.45 21.52
C GLN A 297 -38.41 -3.53 20.64
N GLU A 298 -39.64 -3.31 20.22
CA GLU A 298 -40.44 -4.27 19.45
C GLU A 298 -40.64 -3.74 18.02
N TYR A 299 -40.33 -4.57 17.02
CA TYR A 299 -40.61 -4.33 15.61
C TYR A 299 -41.65 -5.34 15.11
N LYS A 300 -42.72 -4.85 14.48
CA LYS A 300 -43.79 -5.68 13.90
C LYS A 300 -43.79 -5.57 12.39
N PHE A 301 -43.61 -6.71 11.74
CA PHE A 301 -43.67 -6.84 10.30
C PHE A 301 -44.95 -7.59 9.92
N GLU A 302 -45.97 -6.81 9.58
CA GLU A 302 -47.33 -7.31 9.33
C GLU A 302 -47.59 -7.68 7.86
N TRP A 303 -46.68 -7.31 6.93
CA TRP A 303 -46.90 -7.47 5.48
C TRP A 303 -46.22 -8.70 4.86
N LEU A 304 -45.46 -9.45 5.66
CA LEU A 304 -44.48 -10.43 5.19
C LEU A 304 -45.09 -11.50 4.24
N TRP A 305 -46.38 -11.80 4.39
CA TRP A 305 -47.18 -12.58 3.42
C TRP A 305 -48.55 -11.90 3.17
N GLY A 306 -48.91 -11.66 1.91
CA GLY A 306 -50.22 -11.10 1.54
C GLY A 306 -50.33 -10.65 0.08
N ASP A 307 -49.63 -9.59 -0.32
CA ASP A 307 -50.03 -8.87 -1.54
C ASP A 307 -49.17 -9.12 -2.80
N ASN A 308 -48.02 -9.80 -2.71
CA ASN A 308 -47.15 -10.06 -3.87
C ASN A 308 -46.73 -11.53 -4.10
N ASN A 309 -47.14 -12.50 -3.27
CA ASN A 309 -46.63 -13.88 -3.39
C ASN A 309 -47.60 -15.01 -2.98
N ALA A 310 -48.87 -14.73 -2.71
CA ALA A 310 -49.86 -15.78 -2.45
C ALA A 310 -50.72 -16.03 -3.69
N VAL A 311 -50.54 -17.18 -4.34
CA VAL A 311 -51.57 -17.70 -5.26
C VAL A 311 -52.68 -18.24 -4.37
N SER A 312 -53.87 -17.66 -4.48
CA SER A 312 -55.04 -18.14 -3.75
C SER A 312 -55.32 -19.60 -4.13
N ALA A 313 -55.62 -20.43 -3.13
CA ALA A 313 -55.94 -21.85 -3.29
C ALA A 313 -57.36 -22.04 -3.91
N THR A 314 -57.56 -21.48 -5.10
CA THR A 314 -58.82 -21.58 -5.84
C THR A 314 -58.58 -21.82 -7.32
N TYR A 315 -57.71 -22.75 -7.70
CA TYR A 315 -57.82 -23.47 -8.97
C TYR A 315 -57.17 -24.85 -8.83
N ALA A 316 -57.97 -25.80 -8.32
CA ALA A 316 -57.75 -27.22 -8.55
C ALA A 316 -58.86 -27.72 -9.49
N GLN A 317 -58.59 -27.64 -10.80
CA GLN A 317 -59.07 -28.55 -11.84
C GLN A 317 -57.96 -28.73 -12.85
#